data_AF-A0A1C4EHJ0-F1
#
_entry.id   AF-A0A1C4EHJ0-F1
#
_cell.length_a   1.000
_cell.length_b   1.000
_cell.length_c   1.000
_cell.angle_alpha   90.00
_cell.angle_beta   90.00
_cell.angle_gamma   90.00
#
_symmetry.space_group_name_H-M   'P 1'
#
loop_
_entity.id
_entity.type
_entity.pdbx_description
1 polymer ?
#
loop_
_entity_poly.entity_id
_entity_poly.type
_entity_poly.pdbx_seq_one_letter_code
_entity_poly.pdbx_strand_id
1 'polypeptide(L)'
;MSKEVDKSAPYLFDFVCSCKRLKTVIIRFYGINDAGVELEIYNITLNSVVISSVVFNHAYIPGSTTPNMTEFVKLRYRGIAWNYLLGNIKREDYWGKELEKKEEKAN
;
A
#
# COMPACT_ATOMS: atom_id res chain seq x y z
N MET A 1 3.74 3.96 -3.90
CA MET A 1 4.86 3.54 -3.03
C MET A 1 6.10 3.40 -3.90
N SER A 2 7.27 3.81 -3.40
CA SER A 2 8.55 3.58 -4.07
C SER A 2 9.33 2.53 -3.29
N LYS A 3 10.02 1.64 -3.99
CA LYS A 3 10.94 0.67 -3.39
C LYS A 3 12.10 0.40 -4.33
N GLU A 4 13.16 -0.21 -3.82
CA GLU A 4 14.23 -0.74 -4.65
C GLU A 4 13.79 -2.03 -5.34
N VAL A 5 14.43 -2.34 -6.46
CA VAL A 5 14.18 -3.60 -7.16
C VAL A 5 14.73 -4.75 -6.32
N ASP A 6 13.88 -5.73 -6.04
CA ASP A 6 14.21 -6.91 -5.26
C ASP A 6 13.47 -8.14 -5.82
N LYS A 7 13.49 -9.26 -5.07
CA LYS A 7 12.82 -10.52 -5.43
C LYS A 7 11.30 -10.40 -5.69
N SER A 8 10.64 -9.34 -5.20
CA SER A 8 9.21 -9.12 -5.39
C SER A 8 8.87 -8.49 -6.75
N ALA A 9 9.84 -7.83 -7.41
CA ALA A 9 9.60 -7.11 -8.67
C ALA A 9 8.96 -7.99 -9.77
N PRO A 10 9.41 -9.23 -10.05
CA PRO A 10 8.78 -10.08 -11.06
C PRO A 10 7.31 -10.37 -10.77
N TYR A 11 6.94 -10.54 -9.49
CA TYR A 11 5.56 -10.76 -9.09
C TYR A 11 4.72 -9.51 -9.30
N LEU A 12 5.25 -8.33 -8.95
CA LEU A 12 4.56 -7.06 -9.17
C LEU A 12 4.25 -6.84 -10.66
N PHE A 13 5.19 -7.18 -11.55
CA PHE A 13 4.96 -7.16 -12.99
C PHE A 13 3.91 -8.19 -13.43
N ASP A 14 3.94 -9.43 -12.92
CA ASP A 14 2.89 -10.42 -13.23
C ASP A 14 1.50 -9.90 -12.80
N PHE A 15 1.37 -9.35 -11.59
CA PHE A 15 0.10 -8.81 -11.09
C PHE A 15 -0.44 -7.67 -11.98
N VAL A 16 0.43 -6.79 -12.47
CA VAL A 16 0.05 -5.71 -13.39
C VAL A 16 -0.39 -6.26 -14.73
N CYS A 17 0.41 -7.13 -15.35
CA CYS A 17 0.14 -7.66 -16.69
C CYS A 17 -1.08 -8.59 -16.74
N SER A 18 -1.31 -9.36 -15.67
CA SER A 18 -2.43 -10.31 -15.57
C SER A 18 -3.69 -9.71 -14.94
N CYS A 19 -3.66 -8.43 -14.54
CA CYS A 19 -4.76 -7.76 -13.84
C CYS A 19 -5.27 -8.53 -12.60
N LYS A 20 -4.41 -9.34 -11.97
CA LYS A 20 -4.76 -10.12 -10.78
C LYS A 20 -4.99 -9.19 -9.59
N ARG A 21 -5.96 -9.56 -8.75
CA ARG A 21 -6.34 -8.79 -7.57
C ARG A 21 -5.75 -9.42 -6.30
N LEU A 22 -5.03 -8.62 -5.54
CA LEU A 22 -4.55 -8.94 -4.21
C LEU A 22 -5.71 -8.83 -3.21
N LYS A 23 -5.77 -9.75 -2.26
CA LYS A 23 -6.81 -9.73 -1.21
C LYS A 23 -6.64 -8.51 -0.31
N THR A 24 -5.41 -8.30 0.18
CA THR A 24 -5.10 -7.27 1.17
C THR A 24 -3.69 -6.75 0.94
N VAL A 25 -3.49 -5.45 1.16
CA VAL A 25 -2.16 -4.81 1.27
C VAL A 25 -2.11 -4.06 2.59
N ILE A 26 -1.05 -4.24 3.36
CA ILE A 26 -0.85 -3.55 4.64
C ILE A 26 0.43 -2.72 4.53
N ILE A 27 0.31 -1.41 4.71
CA ILE A 27 1.43 -0.47 4.78
C ILE A 27 1.60 -0.12 6.24
N ARG A 28 2.77 -0.41 6.81
CA ARG A 28 3.10 -0.16 8.21
C ARG A 28 4.15 0.92 8.31
N PHE A 29 3.93 1.87 9.21
CA PHE A 29 4.85 2.95 9.52
C PHE A 29 5.40 2.70 10.91
N TYR A 30 6.73 2.74 11.00
CA TYR A 30 7.46 2.50 12.24
C TYR A 30 8.06 3.81 12.73
N GLY A 31 8.12 3.96 14.06
CA GLY A 31 8.85 5.00 14.76
C GLY A 31 9.75 4.36 15.82
N ILE A 32 10.73 5.11 16.29
CA ILE A 32 11.63 4.67 17.37
C ILE A 32 11.08 5.19 18.69
N ASN A 33 11.00 4.35 19.72
CA ASN A 33 10.59 4.75 21.06
C ASN A 33 11.79 5.26 21.90
N ASP A 34 11.52 5.72 23.13
CA ASP A 34 12.56 6.24 24.04
C ASP A 34 13.63 5.19 24.41
N ALA A 35 13.32 3.91 24.26
CA ALA A 35 14.25 2.79 24.48
C ALA A 35 15.08 2.43 23.23
N GLY A 36 14.90 3.15 22.11
CA GLY A 36 15.61 2.88 20.85
C GLY A 36 15.04 1.70 20.04
N VAL A 37 13.84 1.21 20.38
CA VAL A 37 13.20 0.07 19.72
C VAL A 37 12.19 0.56 18.68
N GLU A 38 12.17 -0.11 17.51
CA GLU A 38 11.17 0.14 16.47
C GLU A 38 9.78 -0.36 16.92
N LEU A 39 8.80 0.52 16.84
CA LEU A 39 7.39 0.25 17.12
C LEU A 39 6.54 0.68 15.94
N GLU A 40 5.53 -0.11 15.60
CA GLU A 40 4.51 0.29 14.63
C GLU A 40 3.65 1.43 15.21
N ILE A 41 3.66 2.59 14.57
CA ILE A 41 2.95 3.80 15.04
C ILE A 41 1.67 4.07 14.24
N TYR A 42 1.63 3.61 12.99
CA TYR A 42 0.51 3.81 12.08
C TYR A 42 0.46 2.71 11.03
N ASN A 43 -0.73 2.33 10.59
CA ASN A 43 -0.88 1.47 9.42
C ASN A 43 -2.05 1.84 8.53
N ILE A 44 -1.91 1.47 7.26
CA ILE A 44 -2.95 1.57 6.25
C ILE A 44 -3.22 0.16 5.73
N THR A 45 -4.47 -0.29 5.87
CA THR A 45 -4.93 -1.57 5.33
C THR A 45 -5.80 -1.32 4.11
N LEU A 46 -5.45 -1.92 2.99
CA LEU A 46 -6.19 -1.84 1.73
C LEU A 46 -6.82 -3.19 1.42
N ASN A 47 -8.07 -3.20 1.01
CA ASN A 47 -8.81 -4.40 0.65
C ASN A 47 -9.13 -4.44 -0.84
N SER A 48 -9.07 -5.64 -1.42
CA SER A 48 -9.44 -5.91 -2.82
C SER A 48 -8.61 -5.01 -3.76
N VAL A 49 -7.30 -5.24 -3.78
CA VAL A 49 -6.30 -4.32 -4.34
C VAL A 49 -5.83 -4.78 -5.72
N VAL A 50 -5.76 -3.86 -6.67
CA VAL A 50 -5.18 -4.08 -8.00
C VAL A 50 -3.94 -3.20 -8.14
N ILE A 51 -2.87 -3.78 -8.68
CA ILE A 51 -1.70 -3.00 -9.07
C ILE A 51 -2.00 -2.37 -10.42
N SER A 52 -2.18 -1.05 -10.44
CA SER A 52 -2.57 -0.33 -11.66
C SER A 52 -1.38 0.03 -12.56
N SER A 53 -0.19 0.13 -11.97
CA SER A 53 1.04 0.47 -12.70
C SER A 53 2.26 0.18 -11.82
N VAL A 54 3.31 -0.32 -12.46
CA VAL A 54 4.66 -0.40 -11.90
C VAL A 54 5.57 0.39 -12.85
N VAL A 55 6.26 1.40 -12.35
CA VAL A 55 7.18 2.23 -13.13
C VAL A 55 8.60 1.98 -12.65
N PHE A 56 9.44 1.44 -13.51
CA PHE A 56 10.87 1.21 -13.22
C PHE A 56 11.68 2.46 -13.58
N ASN A 57 12.61 2.85 -12.71
CA ASN A 57 13.55 3.93 -12.92
C ASN A 57 14.98 3.47 -12.66
N HIS A 58 15.88 3.84 -13.57
CA HIS A 58 17.31 3.65 -13.45
C HIS A 58 18.01 4.98 -13.74
N ALA A 59 18.41 5.70 -12.70
CA ALA A 59 19.03 7.02 -12.82
C ALA A 59 20.44 6.98 -12.26
N TYR A 60 21.43 7.40 -13.06
CA TYR A 60 22.77 7.63 -12.57
C TYR A 60 22.80 8.91 -11.72
N ILE A 61 23.18 8.79 -10.45
CA ILE A 61 23.33 9.90 -9.51
C ILE A 61 24.80 9.92 -9.06
N PRO A 62 25.63 10.88 -9.54
CA PRO A 62 27.02 10.98 -9.13
C PRO A 62 27.16 11.12 -7.61
N GLY A 63 27.96 10.26 -6.98
CA GLY A 63 28.21 10.28 -5.53
C GLY A 63 27.15 9.58 -4.66
N SER A 64 26.13 8.94 -5.24
CA SER A 64 25.17 8.14 -4.47
C SER A 64 25.78 6.80 -4.03
N THR A 65 25.50 6.40 -2.79
CA THR A 65 25.86 5.08 -2.22
C THR A 65 24.74 4.04 -2.36
N THR A 66 23.51 4.45 -2.70
CA THR A 66 22.35 3.56 -2.84
C THR A 66 22.17 3.08 -4.28
N PRO A 67 21.60 1.88 -4.49
CA PRO A 67 21.38 1.37 -5.84
C PRO A 67 20.44 2.28 -6.62
N ASN A 68 20.77 2.45 -7.90
CA ASN A 68 20.09 3.34 -8.83
C ASN A 68 18.79 2.77 -9.41
N MET A 69 18.39 1.56 -9.02
CA MET A 69 17.21 0.86 -9.54
C MET A 69 16.04 0.94 -8.54
N THR A 70 15.06 1.77 -8.86
CA THR A 70 13.85 1.95 -8.06
C THR A 70 12.60 1.63 -8.88
N GLU A 71 11.56 1.18 -8.22
CA GLU A 71 10.26 0.93 -8.82
C GLU A 71 9.13 1.62 -8.03
N PHE A 72 8.24 2.26 -8.78
CA PHE A 72 7.08 2.97 -8.24
C PHE A 72 5.83 2.15 -8.52
N VAL A 73 5.21 1.66 -7.45
CA VAL A 73 4.00 0.84 -7.49
C VAL A 73 2.79 1.72 -7.19
N LYS A 74 1.83 1.74 -8.11
CA LYS A 74 0.53 2.41 -7.96
C LYS A 74 -0.56 1.37 -7.70
N LEU A 75 -1.33 1.59 -6.64
CA LEU A 75 -2.37 0.68 -6.17
C LEU A 75 -3.74 1.33 -6.32
N ARG A 76 -4.72 0.54 -6.73
CA ARG A 76 -6.16 0.85 -6.61
C ARG A 76 -6.79 -0.18 -5.68
N TYR A 77 -7.75 0.23 -4.89
CA TYR A 77 -8.35 -0.61 -3.85
C TYR A 77 -9.86 -0.35 -3.78
N ARG A 78 -10.59 -1.30 -3.20
CA ARG A 78 -12.03 -1.13 -2.94
C ARG A 78 -12.28 -0.61 -1.53
N GLY A 79 -11.48 -1.01 -0.56
CA GLY A 79 -11.56 -0.51 0.82
C GLY A 79 -10.21 -0.05 1.33
N ILE A 80 -10.22 0.91 2.24
CA ILE A 80 -9.06 1.47 2.91
C ILE A 80 -9.39 1.72 4.38
N ALA A 81 -8.48 1.37 5.27
CA ALA A 81 -8.55 1.69 6.69
C ALA A 81 -7.23 2.32 7.12
N TRP A 82 -7.33 3.47 7.78
CA TRP A 82 -6.23 4.19 8.39
C TRP A 82 -6.30 3.99 9.89
N ASN A 83 -5.21 3.53 10.49
CA ASN A 83 -5.13 3.26 11.91
C ASN A 83 -3.91 3.98 12.50
N TYR A 84 -4.15 4.98 13.34
CA TYR A 84 -3.13 5.57 14.20
C TYR A 84 -3.14 4.83 15.54
N LEU A 85 -2.11 4.01 15.76
CA LEU A 85 -2.06 3.02 16.84
C LEU A 85 -1.91 3.69 18.21
N LEU A 86 -1.02 4.68 18.32
CA LEU A 86 -0.71 5.33 19.59
C LEU A 86 -1.91 6.07 20.20
N GLY A 87 -2.73 6.69 19.35
CA GLY A 87 -3.95 7.38 19.76
C GLY A 87 -5.22 6.54 19.67
N ASN A 88 -5.12 5.28 19.23
CA ASN A 88 -6.26 4.41 18.93
C ASN A 88 -7.32 5.08 18.01
N ILE A 89 -6.86 5.88 17.04
CA ILE A 89 -7.73 6.59 16.10
C ILE A 89 -7.81 5.76 14.82
N LYS A 90 -9.02 5.30 14.50
CA LYS A 90 -9.31 4.52 13.29
C LYS A 90 -10.31 5.25 12.40
N ARG A 91 -10.06 5.23 11.09
CA ARG A 91 -11.00 5.68 10.06
C ARG A 91 -10.97 4.71 8.89
N GLU A 92 -12.12 4.45 8.29
CA GLU A 92 -12.22 3.53 7.16
C GLU A 92 -13.16 4.03 6.08
N ASP A 93 -12.80 3.73 4.84
CA ASP A 93 -13.60 4.01 3.67
C ASP A 93 -13.66 2.85 2.69
N TYR A 94 -14.76 2.78 1.93
CA TYR A 94 -15.03 1.69 1.00
C TYR A 94 -15.89 2.17 -0.17
N TRP A 95 -15.48 1.77 -1.37
CA TRP A 95 -16.21 2.00 -2.61
C TRP A 95 -17.38 1.03 -2.76
N GLY A 96 -18.60 1.56 -2.60
CA GLY A 96 -19.85 0.80 -2.67
C GLY A 96 -20.78 1.02 -1.49
N LYS A 97 -20.39 1.82 -0.49
CA LYS A 97 -21.22 2.15 0.70
C LYS A 97 -22.64 2.61 0.37
N GLU A 98 -22.83 3.25 -0.78
CA GLU A 98 -24.12 3.80 -1.18
C GLU A 98 -25.04 2.77 -1.85
N LEU A 99 -24.49 1.68 -2.40
CA LEU A 99 -25.26 0.56 -2.93
C LEU A 99 -25.88 -0.23 -1.78
N GLU A 100 -25.10 -0.52 -0.73
CA GLU A 100 -25.58 -1.21 0.49
C GLU A 100 -26.71 -0.42 1.18
N LYS A 101 -26.56 0.90 1.31
CA LYS A 101 -27.62 1.77 1.88
C LYS A 101 -28.92 1.79 1.07
N LYS A 102 -28.87 1.51 -0.23
CA LYS A 102 -30.07 1.44 -1.08
C LYS A 102 -30.75 0.08 -0.98
N GLU A 103 -29.98 -1.00 -0.88
CA GLU A 103 -30.51 -2.35 -0.64
C GLU A 103 -31.17 -2.47 0.74
N GLU A 104 -30.59 -1.87 1.78
CA GLU A 104 -31.17 -1.83 3.13
C GLU A 104 -32.47 -1.02 3.22
N LYS A 105 -32.68 -0.03 2.34
CA LYS A 105 -33.93 0.76 2.29
C LYS A 105 -35.02 0.14 1.42
N ALA A 106 -34.67 -0.86 0.61
CA ALA A 106 -35.58 -1.55 -0.28
C ALA A 106 -36.16 -2.84 0.33
N ASN A 107 -35.64 -3.27 1.48
CA ASN A 107 -36.20 -4.30 2.36
C ASN A 107 -36.93 -3.65 3.55
#